data_AF-A0A354U8Y9-F1
#
_entry.id   AF-A0A354U8Y9-F1
#
_cell.length_a   1.000
_cell.length_b   1.000
_cell.length_c   1.000
_cell.angle_alpha   90.00
_cell.angle_beta   90.00
_cell.angle_gamma   90.00
#
_symmetry.space_group_name_H-M   'P 1'
#
loop_
_entity.id
_entity.type
_entity.pdbx_description
1 polymer ?
#
loop_
_entity_poly.entity_id
_entity_poly.type
_entity_poly.pdbx_seq_one_letter_code
_entity_poly.pdbx_strand_id
1 'polypeptide(L)' 'SGLFDLMIEVRGETLNDVAEFVSSKLAPMEGVVSTSTHFILKKYKESGKLFENEEEHERLKVTP' A
#
# COMPACT_ATOMS: atom_id res chain seq x y z
N SER A 1 18.49 1.14 12.95
CA SER A 1 18.17 -0.29 13.09
C SER A 1 16.69 -0.45 12.80
N GLY A 2 16.33 -1.15 11.72
CA GLY A 2 14.93 -1.33 11.30
C GLY A 2 14.22 -2.39 12.14
N LEU A 3 12.89 -2.35 12.19
CA LEU A 3 12.04 -3.30 12.93
C LEU A 3 11.96 -4.69 12.27
N PHE A 4 12.39 -4.83 11.02
CA PHE A 4 12.36 -6.07 10.24
C PHE A 4 13.52 -6.08 9.22
N ASP A 5 13.93 -7.28 8.81
CA ASP A 5 15.00 -7.48 7.81
C ASP A 5 14.50 -7.35 6.37
N LEU A 6 13.25 -7.78 6.11
CA LEU A 6 12.66 -7.82 4.78
C LEU A 6 11.35 -7.02 4.73
N MET A 7 11.16 -6.29 3.63
CA MET A 7 9.89 -5.67 3.25
C MET A 7 9.45 -6.25 1.92
N ILE A 8 8.19 -6.69 1.86
CA ILE A 8 7.60 -7.32 0.67
C ILE A 8 6.30 -6.60 0.35
N GLU A 9 6.07 -6.28 -0.92
CA GLU A 9 4.78 -5.76 -1.41
C GLU A 9 3.91 -6.95 -1.88
N VAL A 10 2.72 -7.07 -1.28
CA VAL A 10 1.73 -8.10 -1.65
C VAL A 10 0.51 -7.39 -2.25
N ARG A 11 -0.04 -7.95 -3.33
CA ARG A 11 -1.27 -7.45 -3.98
C ARG A 11 -2.32 -8.55 -3.98
N GLY A 12 -3.54 -8.21 -3.58
CA GLY A 12 -4.72 -9.07 -3.61
C GLY A 12 -5.95 -8.25 -3.98
N GLU A 13 -7.03 -8.91 -4.39
CA GLU A 13 -8.28 -8.22 -4.76
C GLU A 13 -9.02 -7.74 -3.52
N THR A 14 -8.96 -8.53 -2.44
CA THR A 14 -9.58 -8.21 -1.16
C THR A 14 -8.58 -8.22 0.00
N LEU A 15 -8.96 -7.59 1.11
CA LEU A 15 -8.22 -7.68 2.38
C LEU A 15 -8.13 -9.14 2.87
N ASN A 16 -9.16 -9.94 2.61
CA ASN A 16 -9.19 -11.33 3.02
C ASN A 16 -8.15 -12.15 2.26
N ASP A 17 -8.01 -11.95 0.95
CA ASP A 17 -7.02 -12.65 0.12
C ASP A 17 -5.60 -12.38 0.62
N VAL A 18 -5.30 -11.12 0.97
CA VAL A 18 -3.99 -10.74 1.50
C VAL A 18 -3.75 -11.37 2.88
N ALA A 19 -4.76 -11.35 3.77
CA ALA A 19 -4.65 -11.94 5.09
C ALA A 19 -4.49 -13.47 5.03
N GLU A 20 -5.21 -14.15 4.15
CA GLU A 20 -5.10 -15.59 3.91
C GLU A 20 -3.73 -15.95 3.35
N PHE A 21 -3.21 -15.18 2.39
CA PHE A 21 -1.87 -15.38 1.86
C PHE A 21 -0.79 -15.22 2.94
N VAL A 22 -0.87 -14.16 3.75
CA VAL A 22 0.10 -13.93 4.83
C VAL A 22 0.05 -15.05 5.87
N SER A 23 -1.15 -15.44 6.33
CA SER A 23 -1.31 -16.44 7.38
C SER A 23 -1.02 -17.88 6.93
N SER A 24 -1.37 -18.24 5.70
CA SER A 24 -1.24 -19.61 5.19
C SER A 24 0.07 -19.88 4.44
N LYS A 25 0.71 -18.83 3.90
CA LYS A 25 1.93 -18.96 3.09
C LYS A 25 3.13 -18.31 3.75
N LEU A 26 3.09 -17.00 4.04
CA LEU A 26 4.29 -16.28 4.48
C LEU A 26 4.67 -16.54 5.95
N ALA A 27 3.72 -16.39 6.88
CA ALA A 27 3.97 -16.58 8.31
C ALA A 27 4.50 -17.98 8.70
N PRO A 28 4.04 -19.10 8.08
CA PRO A 28 4.55 -20.43 8.41
C PRO A 28 5.85 -20.82 7.67
N MET A 29 6.42 -19.95 6.82
CA MET A 29 7.68 -20.26 6.15
C MET A 29 8.81 -20.41 7.16
N GLU A 30 9.65 -21.43 6.94
CA GLU A 30 10.84 -21.65 7.74
C GLU A 30 11.76 -20.40 7.70
N GLY A 31 12.20 -19.95 8.87
CA GLY A 31 13.01 -18.74 9.01
C GLY A 31 12.23 -17.44 9.19
N VAL A 32 10.89 -17.44 9.03
CA VAL A 32 10.05 -16.28 9.34
C VAL A 32 9.72 -16.26 10.83
N VAL A 33 10.27 -15.28 11.56
CA VAL A 33 10.04 -15.12 13.00
C VAL A 33 8.72 -14.40 13.30
N SER A 34 8.38 -13.40 12.49
CA SER A 34 7.15 -12.62 12.64
C SER A 34 6.81 -11.86 11.36
N THR A 35 5.54 -11.51 11.19
CA THR A 35 5.03 -10.72 10.07
C THR A 35 4.28 -9.50 10.57
N SER A 36 4.46 -8.35 9.93
CA SER A 36 3.67 -7.14 10.16
C SER A 36 3.15 -6.60 8.82
N THR A 37 1.84 -6.39 8.73
CA THR A 37 1.17 -5.98 7.48
C THR A 37 0.78 -4.51 7.54
N HIS A 38 1.19 -3.74 6.53
CA HIS A 38 0.83 -2.33 6.39
C HIS A 38 0.12 -2.14 5.05
N PHE A 39 -1.06 -1.53 5.07
CA PHE A 39 -1.83 -1.26 3.86
C PHE A 39 -1.56 0.16 3.34
N ILE A 40 -1.27 0.25 2.04
CA ILE A 40 -1.12 1.53 1.35
C ILE A 40 -2.52 2.09 1.09
N LEU A 41 -2.89 3.15 1.80
CA LEU A 41 -4.20 3.81 1.64
C LEU A 41 -4.24 4.71 0.40
N LYS A 42 -3.17 5.49 0.19
CA LYS A 42 -3.03 6.39 -0.96
C LYS A 42 -1.57 6.44 -1.38
N LYS A 43 -1.31 6.21 -2.67
CA LYS A 43 0.01 6.44 -3.27
C LYS A 43 0.10 7.89 -3.71
N TYR A 44 1.11 8.61 -3.22
CA TYR A 44 1.37 10.01 -3.60
C TYR A 44 2.50 10.14 -4.61
N LYS A 45 3.37 9.14 -4.67
CA LYS A 45 4.52 9.08 -5.57
C LYS A 45 4.82 7.63 -5.91
N GLU A 46 5.16 7.35 -7.16
CA GLU A 46 5.65 6.04 -7.59
C GLU A 46 6.80 6.23 -8.58
N SER A 47 7.89 5.47 -8.38
CA SER A 47 9.05 5.46 -9.27
C SER A 47 9.63 6.86 -9.59
N GLY A 48 9.66 7.75 -8.59
CA GLY A 48 10.18 9.10 -8.75
C GLY A 48 9.18 10.14 -9.29
N LYS A 49 8.00 9.71 -9.76
CA LYS A 49 6.95 10.59 -10.31
C LYS A 49 5.83 10.79 -9.28
N LEU A 50 5.40 12.04 -9.09
CA LEU A 50 4.23 12.34 -8.26
C LEU A 50 2.97 11.87 -8.98
N PHE A 51 2.02 11.32 -8.24
CA PHE A 51 0.67 11.16 -8.76
C PHE A 51 0.04 12.55 -8.76
N GLU A 52 -0.13 13.14 -9.94
CA GLU A 52 -0.88 14.37 -10.10
C GLU A 52 -2.34 14.09 -9.74
N ASN A 53 -2.77 14.56 -8.56
CA ASN A 53 -4.19 14.83 -8.36
C ASN A 53 -4.42 16.19 -9.00
N GLU A 54 -4.74 16.22 -10.28
CA GLU A 54 -5.50 17.33 -10.82
C GLU A 54 -6.90 17.24 -10.21
N GLU A 55 -7.05 17.71 -8.98
CA GLU A 55 -8.32 18.31 -8.62
C GLU A 55 -8.39 19.61 -9.43
N GLU A 56 -8.99 19.53 -10.63
CA GLU A 56 -9.58 20.70 -11.27
C GLU A 56 -10.63 21.24 -10.29
N HIS A 57 -10.21 22.05 -9.33
CA HIS A 57 -11.10 23.00 -8.71
C HIS A 57 -11.43 24.03 -9.79
N GLU A 58 -12.39 23.72 -10.66
CA GLU A 58 -13.07 24.72 -11.45
C GLU A 58 -13.65 25.74 -10.46
N ARG A 59 -12.93 26.84 -10.25
CA ARG A 59 -13.50 28.00 -9.56
C ARG A 59 -14.72 28.40 -10.37
N LEU A 60 -15.90 28.39 -9.74
CA LEU A 60 -17.11 28.93 -10.35
C LEU A 60 -16.80 30.32 -10.89
N LYS A 61 -16.98 30.51 -12.21
CA LYS A 61 -16.87 31.82 -12.85
C LYS A 61 -17.98 32.71 -12.29
N VAL A 62 -17.66 33.54 -11.30
CA VAL A 62 -18.56 34.62 -10.91
C VAL A 62 -18.51 35.65 -12.03
N THR A 63 -19.62 35.76 -12.76
CA THR A 63 -19.81 36.81 -13.78
C THR A 63 -20.64 37.94 -13.12
N PRO A 64 -20.41 39.22 -13.48
CA PRO A 64 -21.01 40.36 -12.79
C PRO A 64 -22.54 40.39 -12.85
#